data_AF-A0A822GKV8-F1
#
_entry.id   AF-A0A822GKV8-F1
#
_cell.length_a   1.000
_cell.length_b   1.000
_cell.length_c   1.000
_cell.angle_alpha   90.00
_cell.angle_beta   90.00
_cell.angle_gamma   90.00
#
_symmetry.space_group_name_H-M   'P 1'
#
loop_
_entity.id
_entity.type
_entity.pdbx_description
1 polymer ?
#
loop_
_entity_poly.entity_id
_entity_poly.type
_entity_poly.pdbx_seq_one_letter_code
_entity_poly.pdbx_strand_id
1 'polypeptide(L)'
;MKPGFTRFNLSYFASDEEVDYILKALEFIANKGWKFLPLYTYDPATAVWHPRHMLSESHISHFHSLQMITYENGTMEENSPTQQNQITQSTFPQLIRASSSRNPLEQAIAMAHNISKYIYENIDCRNDPPLNIPQEYQDLIWFILPKQVVLKMLHAFEQNQHNNLMSVPFRPKK
;
A
#
# COMPACT_ATOMS: atom_id res chain seq x y z
N MET A 1 6.92 9.04 14.67
CA MET A 1 6.30 7.89 13.96
C MET A 1 5.88 6.84 14.97
N LYS A 2 4.70 6.24 14.80
CA LYS A 2 4.25 5.15 15.68
C LYS A 2 4.77 3.83 15.10
N PRO A 3 5.53 3.01 15.84
CA PRO A 3 5.84 1.66 15.39
C PRO A 3 4.52 0.92 15.16
N GLY A 4 4.30 0.48 13.92
CA GLY A 4 3.10 -0.22 13.52
C GLY A 4 3.33 -1.71 13.63
N PHE A 5 2.52 -2.40 14.44
CA PHE A 5 2.42 -3.85 14.38
C PHE A 5 0.99 -4.21 13.98
N THR A 6 0.84 -5.26 13.19
CA THR A 6 -0.47 -5.80 12.84
C THR A 6 -0.61 -7.15 13.52
N ARG A 7 -1.69 -7.32 14.29
CA ARG A 7 -2.08 -8.64 14.81
C ARG A 7 -3.05 -9.27 13.83
N PHE A 8 -2.78 -10.51 13.45
CA PHE A 8 -3.69 -11.30 12.61
C PHE A 8 -4.14 -12.54 13.40
N ASN A 9 -5.36 -13.00 13.14
CA ASN A 9 -5.95 -14.18 13.76
C ASN A 9 -6.69 -14.99 12.68
N LEU A 10 -6.54 -16.31 12.71
CA LEU A 10 -7.26 -17.23 11.83
C LEU A 10 -8.53 -17.69 12.53
N SER A 11 -9.67 -17.60 11.84
CA SER A 11 -10.92 -18.15 12.35
C SER A 11 -10.81 -19.67 12.48
N TYR A 12 -11.32 -20.23 13.58
CA TYR A 12 -11.34 -21.69 13.75
C TYR A 12 -12.28 -22.40 12.77
N PHE A 13 -13.21 -21.66 12.17
CA PHE A 13 -14.15 -22.16 11.17
C PHE A 13 -13.59 -22.10 9.74
N ALA A 14 -12.43 -21.48 9.54
CA ALA A 14 -11.84 -21.37 8.22
C ALA A 14 -11.43 -22.78 7.73
N SER A 15 -11.69 -23.07 6.45
CA SER A 15 -11.24 -24.32 5.85
C SER A 15 -9.72 -24.32 5.65
N ASP A 16 -9.12 -25.49 5.48
CA ASP A 16 -7.69 -25.61 5.21
C ASP A 16 -7.29 -24.84 3.93
N GLU A 17 -8.16 -24.81 2.92
CA GLU A 17 -7.95 -24.06 1.68
C GLU A 17 -7.96 -22.53 1.92
N GLU A 18 -8.84 -22.04 2.78
CA GLU A 18 -8.89 -20.62 3.14
C GLU A 18 -7.65 -20.20 3.93
N VAL A 19 -7.21 -21.05 4.88
CA VAL A 19 -6.00 -20.81 5.67
C VAL A 19 -4.77 -20.81 4.76
N ASP A 20 -4.62 -21.79 3.88
CA ASP A 20 -3.52 -21.87 2.91
C ASP A 20 -3.48 -20.65 1.99
N TYR A 21 -4.64 -20.19 1.50
CA TYR A 21 -4.73 -18.97 0.70
C TYR A 21 -4.21 -17.74 1.47
N ILE A 22 -4.65 -17.56 2.72
CA ILE A 22 -4.22 -16.43 3.57
C ILE A 22 -2.71 -16.47 3.80
N LEU A 23 -2.16 -17.66 4.11
CA LEU A 23 -0.73 -17.83 4.33
C LEU A 23 0.09 -17.51 3.07
N LYS A 24 -0.35 -17.97 1.89
CA LYS A 24 0.29 -17.65 0.61
C LYS A 24 0.22 -16.15 0.28
N ALA A 25 -0.90 -15.50 0.57
CA ALA A 25 -1.03 -14.05 0.40
C ALA A 25 -0.09 -13.29 1.34
N LEU A 26 0.04 -13.73 2.59
CA LEU A 26 0.95 -13.14 3.56
C LEU A 26 2.42 -13.33 3.16
N GLU A 27 2.79 -14.51 2.69
CA GLU A 27 4.12 -14.79 2.13
C GLU A 27 4.43 -13.88 0.94
N PHE A 28 3.46 -13.69 0.03
CA PHE A 28 3.59 -12.76 -1.08
C PHE A 28 3.86 -11.33 -0.60
N ILE A 29 3.10 -10.82 0.37
CA ILE A 29 3.30 -9.47 0.93
C ILE A 29 4.67 -9.35 1.60
N ALA A 30 5.08 -10.35 2.39
CA ALA A 30 6.37 -10.35 3.07
C ALA A 30 7.55 -10.31 2.07
N ASN A 31 7.44 -11.05 0.97
CA ASN A 31 8.53 -11.18 0.00
C ASN A 31 8.54 -10.06 -1.06
N LYS A 32 7.37 -9.61 -1.51
CA LYS A 32 7.23 -8.72 -2.67
C LYS A 32 6.52 -7.40 -2.35
N GLY A 33 5.88 -7.25 -1.18
CA GLY A 33 5.12 -6.06 -0.81
C GLY A 33 5.94 -4.77 -0.79
N TRP A 34 7.21 -4.83 -0.40
CA TRP A 34 8.12 -3.68 -0.43
C TRP A 34 8.30 -3.08 -1.84
N LYS A 35 8.05 -3.85 -2.90
CA LYS A 35 8.13 -3.35 -4.29
C LYS A 35 7.02 -2.36 -4.62
N PHE A 36 5.94 -2.34 -3.86
CA PHE A 36 4.78 -1.47 -4.10
C PHE A 36 4.92 -0.11 -3.41
N LEU A 37 5.89 0.07 -2.51
CA LEU A 37 6.09 1.32 -1.78
C LEU A 37 6.27 2.56 -2.67
N PRO A 38 6.94 2.50 -3.84
CA PRO A 38 7.06 3.66 -4.73
C PRO A 38 5.73 4.20 -5.26
N LEU A 39 4.66 3.40 -5.25
CA LEU A 39 3.31 3.83 -5.60
C LEU A 39 2.71 4.78 -4.56
N TYR A 40 3.37 4.97 -3.42
CA TYR A 40 2.93 5.85 -2.34
C TYR A 40 3.95 6.96 -2.07
N THR A 41 3.45 8.05 -1.51
CA THR A 41 4.23 9.10 -0.85
C THR A 41 4.01 8.99 0.66
N TYR A 42 5.05 9.23 1.44
CA TYR A 42 4.97 9.20 2.89
C TYR A 42 5.05 10.62 3.44
N ASP A 43 4.08 11.01 4.27
CA ASP A 43 4.08 12.28 4.97
C ASP A 43 4.62 12.10 6.41
N PRO A 44 5.81 12.65 6.73
CA PRO A 44 6.40 12.53 8.06
C PRO A 44 5.64 13.28 9.15
N ALA A 45 4.88 14.33 8.81
CA ALA A 45 4.14 15.13 9.79
C ALA A 45 2.91 14.38 10.31
N THR A 46 2.16 13.74 9.40
CA THR A 46 0.95 12.96 9.75
C THR A 46 1.24 11.48 10.00
N ALA A 47 2.40 10.99 9.56
CA ALA A 47 2.76 9.57 9.49
C ALA A 47 1.81 8.73 8.60
N VAL A 48 1.21 9.36 7.60
CA VAL A 48 0.28 8.73 6.65
C VAL A 48 0.98 8.44 5.32
N TRP A 49 0.60 7.32 4.71
CA TRP A 49 0.99 6.97 3.34
C TRP A 49 -0.15 7.32 2.39
N HIS A 50 0.15 8.14 1.38
CA HIS A 50 -0.81 8.56 0.35
C HIS A 50 -0.46 7.90 -0.97
N PRO A 51 -1.43 7.34 -1.72
CA PRO A 51 -1.16 6.83 -3.07
C PRO A 51 -0.77 7.99 -4.00
N ARG A 52 0.29 7.81 -4.79
CA ARG A 52 0.85 8.85 -5.68
C ARG A 52 -0.02 9.09 -6.91
N HIS A 53 -0.47 8.01 -7.53
CA HIS A 53 -1.47 8.06 -8.59
C HIS A 53 -2.79 7.71 -7.93
N MET A 54 -3.66 8.70 -7.74
CA MET A 54 -5.03 8.42 -7.30
C MET A 54 -5.65 7.51 -8.36
N LEU A 55 -6.09 6.32 -7.93
CA LEU A 55 -6.98 5.46 -8.72
C LEU A 55 -8.35 6.16 -8.78
N SER A 56 -8.47 7.26 -9.52
CA SER A 56 -9.61 8.18 -9.55
C SER A 56 -10.02 8.72 -8.17
N GLU A 57 -10.26 10.03 -8.06
CA GLU A 57 -10.72 10.68 -6.82
C GLU A 57 -11.98 10.03 -6.20
N SER A 58 -12.74 9.25 -6.96
CA SER A 58 -13.96 8.58 -6.51
C SER A 58 -13.73 7.47 -5.48
N HIS A 59 -12.54 6.86 -5.37
CA HIS A 59 -12.32 5.73 -4.46
C HIS A 59 -11.71 6.10 -3.10
N ILE A 60 -10.97 7.21 -3.00
CA ILE A 60 -10.33 7.64 -1.73
C ILE A 60 -11.24 8.56 -0.91
N SER A 61 -12.27 9.13 -1.54
CA SER A 61 -13.30 9.97 -0.90
C SER A 61 -14.19 9.22 0.11
N HIS A 62 -14.02 7.91 0.29
CA HIS A 62 -14.80 7.12 1.25
C HIS A 62 -14.26 7.17 2.69
N PHE A 63 -13.14 7.84 2.95
CA PHE A 63 -12.73 8.12 4.32
C PHE A 63 -13.37 9.44 4.77
N HIS A 64 -14.63 9.35 5.22
CA HIS A 64 -15.32 10.46 5.87
C HIS A 64 -14.55 10.85 7.14
N SER A 65 -13.77 11.92 7.07
CA SER A 65 -13.10 12.48 8.25
C SER A 65 -14.15 13.12 9.15
N LEU A 66 -14.04 12.93 10.47
CA LEU A 66 -14.89 13.66 11.42
C LEU A 66 -14.71 15.19 11.32
N GLN A 67 -13.59 15.65 10.72
CA GLN A 67 -13.37 17.07 10.43
C GLN A 67 -14.31 17.62 9.35
N MET A 68 -14.95 16.76 8.56
CA MET A 68 -15.94 17.15 7.55
C MET A 68 -17.34 17.34 8.16
N ILE A 69 -17.53 17.02 9.44
CA ILE A 69 -18.82 17.15 10.11
C ILE A 69 -18.90 18.52 10.78
N THR A 70 -19.98 19.26 10.53
CA THR A 70 -20.29 20.52 11.20
C THR A 70 -21.63 20.49 11.91
N TYR A 71 -21.79 21.39 12.87
CA TYR A 71 -22.99 21.55 13.68
C TYR A 71 -23.48 23.01 13.67
N GLU A 72 -23.13 23.80 12.65
CA GLU A 72 -23.45 25.24 12.61
C GLU A 72 -24.96 25.51 12.71
N ASN A 73 -25.78 24.61 12.16
CA ASN A 73 -27.24 24.70 12.20
C ASN A 73 -27.89 23.92 13.37
N GLY A 74 -27.10 23.38 14.30
CA GLY A 74 -27.59 22.52 15.38
C GLY A 74 -27.93 21.08 14.94
N THR A 75 -27.74 20.75 13.67
CA THR A 75 -27.85 19.42 13.08
C THR A 75 -26.49 18.93 12.59
N MET A 76 -26.25 17.62 12.65
CA MET A 76 -25.02 17.02 12.11
C MET A 76 -25.07 17.07 10.58
N GLU A 77 -24.27 17.94 9.98
CA GLU A 77 -24.18 18.12 8.52
C GLU A 77 -22.76 17.79 8.03
N GLU A 78 -22.68 17.00 6.96
CA GLU A 78 -21.41 16.64 6.35
C GLU A 78 -21.07 17.61 5.22
N ASN A 79 -19.98 18.37 5.39
CA ASN A 79 -19.44 19.28 4.39
C ASN A 79 -18.57 18.51 3.39
N SER A 80 -19.19 17.58 2.67
CA SER A 80 -18.56 16.95 1.50
C SER A 80 -18.89 17.79 0.26
N PRO A 81 -17.90 18.18 -0.59
CA PRO A 81 -18.21 18.78 -1.87
C PRO A 81 -19.10 17.81 -2.63
N THR A 82 -20.33 18.23 -2.90
CA THR A 82 -21.41 17.41 -3.42
C THR A 82 -21.02 16.86 -4.79
N GLN A 83 -20.40 15.68 -4.84
CA GLN A 83 -20.39 14.90 -6.07
C GLN A 83 -21.74 14.20 -6.15
N GLN A 84 -22.67 14.82 -6.89
CA GLN A 84 -23.80 14.12 -7.48
C GLN A 84 -23.27 13.05 -8.44
N ASN A 85 -22.88 11.90 -7.92
CA ASN A 85 -22.77 10.69 -8.71
C ASN A 85 -23.53 9.60 -7.96
N GLN A 86 -24.72 9.31 -8.49
CA GLN A 86 -25.45 8.09 -8.20
C GLN A 86 -24.54 6.91 -8.52
N ILE A 87 -23.90 6.33 -7.52
CA ILE A 87 -23.35 4.99 -7.62
C ILE A 87 -23.86 4.22 -6.42
N THR A 88 -24.99 3.57 -6.69
CA THR A 88 -25.37 2.24 -6.22
C THR A 88 -24.47 1.67 -5.14
N GLN A 89 -25.07 1.42 -3.97
CA GLN A 89 -24.61 0.43 -3.00
C GLN A 89 -24.06 -0.81 -3.72
N SER A 90 -22.74 -0.84 -3.94
CA SER A 90 -22.03 -1.96 -4.51
C SER A 90 -20.85 -2.22 -3.59
N THR A 91 -21.26 -2.83 -2.48
CA THR A 91 -20.50 -3.62 -1.52
C THR A 91 -19.11 -3.98 -2.06
N PHE A 92 -18.07 -3.57 -1.34
CA PHE A 92 -16.68 -4.08 -1.43
C PHE A 92 -16.57 -5.61 -1.67
N PRO A 93 -17.49 -6.48 -1.17
CA PRO A 93 -17.62 -7.88 -1.56
C PRO A 93 -17.85 -8.21 -3.06
N GLN A 94 -18.35 -7.29 -3.89
CA GLN A 94 -18.69 -7.57 -5.30
C GLN A 94 -17.49 -7.48 -6.24
N LEU A 95 -16.45 -6.70 -5.91
CA LEU A 95 -15.21 -6.66 -6.70
C LEU A 95 -14.47 -8.00 -6.63
N ILE A 96 -14.55 -8.71 -5.50
CA ILE A 96 -14.02 -10.08 -5.36
C ILE A 96 -14.82 -11.08 -6.22
N ARG A 97 -16.12 -10.83 -6.44
CA ARG A 97 -17.04 -11.73 -7.16
C ARG A 97 -17.07 -11.49 -8.67
N ALA A 98 -16.90 -10.26 -9.14
CA ALA A 98 -16.88 -9.92 -10.57
C ALA A 98 -15.61 -10.40 -11.29
N SER A 99 -14.50 -10.60 -10.57
CA SER A 99 -13.27 -11.22 -11.08
C SER A 99 -13.34 -12.76 -11.08
N SER A 100 -14.48 -13.34 -11.47
CA SER A 100 -14.73 -14.79 -11.51
C SER A 100 -13.94 -15.56 -12.59
N SER A 101 -12.68 -15.20 -12.85
CA SER A 101 -11.82 -15.97 -13.78
C SER A 101 -10.34 -16.06 -13.39
N ARG A 102 -9.82 -15.27 -12.44
CA ARG A 102 -8.43 -15.41 -11.98
C ARG A 102 -8.29 -15.21 -10.48
N ASN A 103 -7.58 -16.13 -9.82
CA ASN A 103 -7.23 -16.06 -8.40
C ASN A 103 -6.58 -14.69 -8.08
N PRO A 104 -7.09 -13.89 -7.11
CA PRO A 104 -6.55 -12.57 -6.80
C PRO A 104 -5.06 -12.57 -6.44
N LEU A 105 -4.59 -13.65 -5.80
CA LEU A 105 -3.18 -13.82 -5.48
C LEU A 105 -2.33 -13.92 -6.75
N GLU A 106 -2.81 -14.64 -7.76
CA GLU A 106 -2.11 -14.78 -9.03
C GLU A 106 -2.00 -13.44 -9.77
N GLN A 107 -3.06 -12.61 -9.70
CA GLN A 107 -3.04 -11.26 -10.24
C GLN A 107 -2.02 -10.38 -9.51
N ALA A 108 -1.96 -10.47 -8.17
CA ALA A 108 -0.99 -9.73 -7.38
C ALA A 108 0.45 -10.15 -7.69
N ILE A 109 0.70 -11.45 -7.89
CA ILE A 109 2.00 -11.98 -8.31
C ILE A 109 2.39 -11.43 -9.69
N ALA A 110 1.47 -11.49 -10.66
CA ALA A 110 1.70 -10.95 -12.01
C ALA A 110 1.98 -9.43 -11.96
N MET A 111 1.23 -8.69 -11.14
CA MET A 111 1.46 -7.26 -10.91
C MET A 111 2.86 -7.02 -10.33
N ALA A 112 3.28 -7.79 -9.32
CA ALA A 112 4.61 -7.65 -8.71
C ALA A 112 5.78 -7.97 -9.65
N HIS A 113 5.57 -8.77 -10.70
CA HIS A 113 6.57 -8.99 -11.74
C HIS A 113 6.73 -7.76 -12.64
N ASN A 114 5.62 -7.13 -13.01
CA ASN A 114 5.61 -5.99 -13.93
C ASN A 114 5.84 -4.63 -13.23
N ILE A 115 5.62 -4.56 -11.91
CA ILE A 115 5.62 -3.30 -11.16
C ILE A 115 6.96 -2.58 -11.21
N SER A 116 8.09 -3.31 -11.18
CA SER A 116 9.41 -2.68 -11.20
C SER A 116 9.59 -1.86 -12.48
N LYS A 117 9.21 -2.43 -13.64
CA LYS A 117 9.23 -1.72 -14.93
C LYS A 117 8.32 -0.51 -14.92
N TYR A 118 7.08 -0.68 -14.47
CA TYR A 118 6.11 0.40 -14.38
C TYR A 118 6.61 1.57 -13.52
N ILE A 119 7.22 1.27 -12.36
CA ILE A 119 7.77 2.27 -11.45
C ILE A 119 8.85 3.11 -12.14
N TYR A 120 9.77 2.50 -12.88
CA TYR A 120 10.82 3.28 -13.55
C TYR A 120 10.30 4.24 -14.61
N GLU A 121 9.29 3.80 -15.35
CA GLU A 121 8.77 4.57 -16.48
C GLU A 121 7.83 5.69 -16.02
N ASN A 122 7.13 5.52 -14.88
CA ASN A 122 5.99 6.36 -14.53
C ASN A 122 6.08 7.04 -13.16
N ILE A 123 6.95 6.58 -12.25
CA ILE A 123 7.01 7.08 -10.86
C ILE A 123 8.24 7.94 -10.66
N ASP A 124 8.04 9.23 -10.39
CA ASP A 124 9.10 10.11 -9.92
C ASP A 124 9.09 10.21 -8.38
N CYS A 125 10.03 9.52 -7.75
CA CYS A 125 10.30 9.57 -6.31
C CYS A 125 11.54 10.41 -5.96
N ARG A 126 12.14 11.12 -6.93
CA ARG A 126 13.27 12.05 -6.68
C ARG A 126 12.82 13.26 -5.87
N ASN A 127 11.56 13.68 -6.06
CA ASN A 127 10.94 14.84 -5.43
C ASN A 127 10.23 14.53 -4.10
N ASP A 128 10.31 13.29 -3.60
CA ASP A 128 9.70 12.95 -2.32
C ASP A 128 10.32 13.76 -1.18
N PRO A 129 9.53 14.29 -0.23
CA PRO A 129 10.03 15.10 0.86
C PRO A 129 11.00 14.27 1.73
N PRO A 130 12.13 14.85 2.18
CA PRO A 130 13.06 14.14 3.03
C PRO A 130 12.44 13.87 4.40
N LEU A 131 12.70 12.68 4.96
CA LEU A 131 12.56 12.45 6.40
C LEU A 131 13.64 13.29 7.08
N ASN A 132 13.28 14.45 7.61
CA ASN A 132 14.19 15.31 8.36
C ASN A 132 14.46 14.70 9.75
N ILE A 133 15.13 13.55 9.77
CA ILE A 133 15.46 12.78 10.97
C ILE A 133 16.94 13.00 11.32
N PRO A 134 17.25 13.45 12.55
CA PRO A 134 18.62 13.56 13.02
C PRO A 134 19.41 12.25 12.85
N GLN A 135 20.71 12.36 12.57
CA GLN A 135 21.55 11.20 12.25
C GLN A 135 21.55 10.14 13.37
N GLU A 136 21.42 10.57 14.62
CA GLU A 136 21.30 9.70 15.80
C GLU A 136 20.07 8.76 15.79
N TYR A 137 19.01 9.09 15.06
CA TYR A 137 17.78 8.28 14.98
C TYR A 137 17.63 7.54 13.65
N GLN A 138 18.60 7.63 12.72
CA GLN A 138 18.50 6.93 11.44
C GLN A 138 18.45 5.41 11.61
N ASP A 139 19.13 4.88 12.63
CA ASP A 139 19.10 3.45 12.97
C ASP A 139 17.75 2.96 13.52
N LEU A 140 16.85 3.87 13.92
CA LEU A 140 15.52 3.53 14.41
C LEU A 140 14.48 3.38 13.29
N ILE A 141 14.86 3.68 12.05
CA ILE A 141 13.97 3.53 10.90
C ILE A 141 13.88 2.03 10.55
N TRP A 142 12.72 1.45 10.85
CA TRP A 142 12.45 0.01 10.66
C TRP A 142 11.72 -0.28 9.32
N PHE A 143 11.51 0.73 8.48
CA PHE A 143 10.90 0.63 7.15
C PHE A 143 11.82 1.25 6.07
N ILE A 144 11.51 1.05 4.79
CA ILE A 144 12.30 1.54 3.64
C ILE A 144 11.51 2.64 2.96
N LEU A 145 12.19 3.69 2.51
CA LEU A 145 11.56 4.79 1.81
C LEU A 145 11.30 4.45 0.33
N PRO A 146 10.23 4.98 -0.29
CA PRO A 146 9.97 4.86 -1.72
C PRO A 146 11.20 5.09 -2.60
N LYS A 147 11.95 6.17 -2.35
CA LYS A 147 13.20 6.49 -3.06
C LYS A 147 14.28 5.41 -2.91
N GLN A 148 14.45 4.85 -1.72
CA GLN A 148 15.42 3.79 -1.46
C GLN A 148 15.04 2.49 -2.17
N VAL A 149 13.73 2.20 -2.27
CA VAL A 149 13.24 1.04 -3.04
C VAL A 149 13.62 1.17 -4.51
N VAL A 150 13.38 2.33 -5.13
CA VAL A 150 13.70 2.54 -6.54
C VAL A 150 15.20 2.44 -6.80
N LEU A 151 16.04 3.04 -5.94
CA LEU A 151 17.50 2.88 -6.03
C LEU A 151 17.92 1.41 -5.93
N LYS A 152 17.34 0.67 -4.97
CA LYS A 152 17.63 -0.76 -4.80
C LYS A 152 17.20 -1.57 -6.02
N MET A 153 16.05 -1.26 -6.62
CA MET A 153 15.63 -1.87 -7.87
C MET A 153 16.61 -1.54 -8.99
N LEU A 154 17.05 -0.27 -9.16
CA LEU A 154 17.95 0.12 -10.26
C LEU A 154 19.23 -0.71 -10.23
N HIS A 155 19.84 -0.81 -9.06
CA HIS A 155 21.04 -1.62 -8.86
C HIS A 155 20.82 -3.10 -9.20
N ALA A 156 19.63 -3.66 -8.94
CA ALA A 156 19.34 -5.04 -9.33
C ALA A 156 19.14 -5.22 -10.85
N PHE A 157 18.61 -4.20 -11.53
CA PHE A 157 18.52 -4.20 -13.00
C PHE A 157 19.91 -4.13 -13.64
N GLU A 158 20.79 -3.27 -13.14
CA GLU A 158 22.18 -3.16 -13.60
C GLU A 158 22.96 -4.48 -13.42
N GLN A 159 22.66 -5.24 -12.37
CA GLN A 159 23.32 -6.52 -12.08
C GLN A 159 22.65 -7.74 -12.75
N ASN A 160 21.75 -7.55 -13.72
CA ASN A 160 21.02 -8.61 -14.42
C ASN A 160 20.24 -9.58 -13.50
N GLN A 161 19.96 -9.20 -12.26
CA GLN A 161 19.19 -10.00 -11.30
C GLN A 161 17.68 -9.80 -11.58
N HIS A 162 17.19 -10.38 -12.68
CA HIS A 162 15.84 -10.17 -13.20
C HIS A 162 14.74 -10.85 -12.35
N ASN A 163 14.46 -10.30 -11.17
CA ASN A 163 13.22 -10.48 -10.38
C ASN A 163 13.22 -11.55 -9.27
N ASN A 164 14.12 -12.53 -9.25
CA ASN A 164 14.06 -13.63 -8.26
C ASN A 164 15.04 -13.56 -7.08
N LEU A 165 16.10 -12.74 -7.14
CA LEU A 165 17.14 -12.71 -6.10
C LEU A 165 17.24 -11.37 -5.33
N MET A 166 16.29 -10.46 -5.46
CA MET A 166 16.30 -9.25 -4.63
C MET A 166 15.97 -9.63 -3.19
N SER A 167 16.99 -9.65 -2.34
CA SER A 167 16.82 -9.88 -0.90
C SER A 167 15.88 -8.83 -0.32
N VAL A 168 14.93 -9.27 0.51
CA VAL A 168 14.00 -8.38 1.22
C VAL A 168 14.83 -7.32 1.98
N PRO A 169 14.54 -6.02 1.81
CA PRO A 169 15.31 -4.95 2.48
C PRO A 169 15.21 -5.00 4.00
N PHE A 170 14.20 -5.69 4.51
CA PHE A 170 13.98 -5.92 5.93
C PHE A 170 14.58 -7.25 6.34
N ARG A 171 15.68 -7.19 7.06
CA ARG A 171 16.06 -8.25 7.98
C ARG A 171 16.09 -7.63 9.36
N PRO A 172 15.26 -8.08 10.31
CA PRO A 172 15.42 -7.65 11.69
C PRO A 172 16.86 -7.94 12.10
N LYS A 173 17.58 -6.91 12.58
CA LYS A 173 18.91 -7.07 13.17
C LYS A 173 18.75 -8.07 14.33
N LYS A 174 19.48 -9.20 14.27
CA LYS A 174 19.52 -10.19 15.35
C LYS A 174 20.22 -9.61 16.58
#